data_AF-A0A418ANJ9-F1
#
_entry.id   AF-A0A418ANJ9-F1
#
_cell.length_a   1.000
_cell.length_b   1.000
_cell.length_c   1.000
_cell.angle_alpha   90.00
_cell.angle_beta   90.00
_cell.angle_gamma   90.00
#
_symmetry.space_group_name_H-M   'P 1'
#
loop_
_entity.id
_entity.type
_entity.pdbx_description
1 polymer ?
#
loop_
_entity_poly.entity_id
_entity_poly.type
_entity_poly.pdbx_seq_one_letter_code
_entity_poly.pdbx_strand_id
1 'polypeptide(L)'
;MRHCMDGWQAAFALTNIAITSTTYAEQIVALDVIDGYVTLLSVPDLNVVGTALQFIEHVLRHVPRGVYTVESAGGIAALETIQDGTSDFLATKAEQLVNEFYGESYDAPFSPPSHAPEAWAAQ
;
A
#
# COMPACT_ATOMS: atom_id res chain seq x y z
N MET A 1 2.02 -9.63 -33.35
CA MET A 1 1.84 -8.64 -32.27
C MET A 1 0.52 -8.89 -31.55
N ARG A 2 0.44 -9.90 -30.68
CA ARG A 2 -0.79 -10.24 -29.94
C ARG A 2 -0.41 -11.02 -28.69
N HIS A 3 0.02 -10.35 -27.62
CA HIS A 3 0.32 -11.02 -26.34
C HIS A 3 0.37 -10.10 -25.09
N CYS A 4 -0.19 -8.88 -25.12
CA CYS A 4 -0.06 -7.95 -23.98
C CYS A 4 -1.40 -7.49 -23.36
N MET A 5 -2.53 -8.16 -23.62
CA MET A 5 -3.86 -7.59 -23.31
C MET A 5 -4.68 -8.28 -22.21
N ASP A 6 -4.09 -9.08 -21.31
CA ASP A 6 -4.91 -9.85 -20.34
C ASP A 6 -4.49 -9.70 -18.86
N GLY A 7 -3.45 -8.91 -18.54
CA GLY A 7 -3.01 -8.70 -17.15
C GLY A 7 -4.03 -7.92 -16.30
N TRP A 8 -4.74 -6.98 -16.92
CA TRP A 8 -5.70 -6.13 -16.22
C TRP A 8 -6.98 -6.88 -15.81
N GLN A 9 -7.42 -7.86 -16.60
CA GLN A 9 -8.57 -8.70 -16.28
C GLN A 9 -8.27 -9.65 -15.11
N ALA A 10 -7.04 -10.17 -15.05
CA ALA A 10 -6.58 -10.99 -13.95
C ALA A 10 -6.52 -10.20 -12.64
N ALA A 11 -5.99 -8.97 -12.67
CA ALA A 11 -5.96 -8.08 -11.51
C ALA A 11 -7.37 -7.70 -11.03
N PHE A 12 -8.29 -7.39 -11.96
CA PHE A 12 -9.68 -7.07 -11.62
C PHE A 12 -10.43 -8.27 -11.03
N ALA A 13 -10.19 -9.46 -11.55
CA ALA A 13 -10.78 -10.70 -11.02
C ALA A 13 -10.25 -11.02 -9.61
N LEU A 14 -8.94 -10.85 -9.37
CA LEU A 14 -8.33 -11.01 -8.04
C LEU A 14 -8.89 -10.01 -7.03
N THR A 15 -9.07 -8.75 -7.42
CA THR A 15 -9.66 -7.72 -6.55
C THR A 15 -11.11 -8.04 -6.19
N ASN A 16 -11.93 -8.50 -7.15
CA ASN A 16 -13.31 -8.90 -6.86
C ASN A 16 -13.40 -10.13 -5.93
N ILE A 17 -12.44 -11.05 -6.01
CA ILE A 17 -12.35 -12.22 -5.11
C ILE A 17 -11.88 -11.79 -3.72
N ALA A 18 -10.91 -10.87 -3.62
CA ALA A 18 -10.41 -10.36 -2.34
C ALA A 18 -11.49 -9.57 -1.57
N ILE A 19 -12.35 -8.82 -2.28
CA ILE A 19 -13.45 -8.03 -1.68
C ILE A 19 -14.58 -8.93 -1.14
N THR A 20 -14.75 -10.16 -1.64
CA THR A 20 -15.89 -11.02 -1.29
C THR A 20 -15.70 -11.84 -0.01
N SER A 21 -14.50 -11.92 0.59
CA SER A 21 -14.34 -12.58 1.89
C SER A 21 -13.09 -12.15 2.66
N THR A 22 -13.28 -11.72 3.90
CA THR A 22 -12.21 -11.34 4.85
C THR A 22 -11.24 -12.49 5.15
N THR A 23 -11.67 -13.75 4.99
CA THR A 23 -10.84 -14.94 5.22
C THR A 23 -9.72 -15.13 4.18
N TYR A 24 -9.88 -14.62 2.95
CA TYR A 24 -8.84 -14.72 1.91
C TYR A 24 -7.87 -13.53 1.89
N ALA A 25 -8.27 -12.38 2.45
CA ALA A 25 -7.42 -11.20 2.53
C ALA A 25 -6.13 -11.47 3.33
N GLU A 26 -6.21 -12.22 4.44
CA GLU A 26 -5.04 -12.58 5.25
C GLU A 26 -4.07 -13.52 4.50
N GLN A 27 -4.59 -14.45 3.68
CA GLN A 27 -3.76 -15.36 2.88
C GLN A 27 -3.09 -14.64 1.70
N ILE A 28 -3.75 -13.65 1.11
CA ILE A 28 -3.20 -12.84 0.01
C ILE A 28 -2.10 -11.91 0.54
N VAL A 29 -2.28 -11.29 1.70
CA VAL A 29 -1.23 -10.49 2.35
C VAL A 29 0.01 -11.34 2.72
N ALA A 30 -0.19 -12.62 3.05
CA ALA A 30 0.90 -13.56 3.30
C ALA A 30 1.70 -13.97 2.03
N LEU A 31 1.28 -13.55 0.82
CA LEU A 31 1.90 -13.91 -0.46
C LEU A 31 2.73 -12.77 -1.09
N ASP A 32 3.18 -11.78 -0.32
CA ASP A 32 4.09 -10.72 -0.79
C ASP A 32 3.52 -9.84 -1.93
N VAL A 33 2.19 -9.86 -2.10
CA VAL A 33 1.52 -9.08 -3.15
C VAL A 33 1.45 -7.59 -2.85
N ILE A 34 1.75 -7.16 -1.62
CA ILE A 34 1.70 -5.74 -1.23
C ILE A 34 2.71 -4.93 -2.06
N ASP A 35 3.95 -5.40 -2.21
CA ASP A 35 4.95 -4.76 -3.08
C ASP A 35 4.48 -4.63 -4.53
N GLY A 36 3.80 -5.65 -5.03
CA GLY A 36 3.17 -5.63 -6.35
C GLY A 36 2.11 -4.53 -6.47
N TYR A 37 1.22 -4.44 -5.48
CA TYR A 37 0.17 -3.41 -5.45
C TYR A 37 0.73 -2.00 -5.23
N VAL A 38 1.79 -1.84 -4.43
CA VAL A 38 2.49 -0.56 -4.27
C VAL A 38 3.11 -0.14 -5.61
N THR A 39 3.69 -1.07 -6.36
CA THR A 39 4.20 -0.79 -7.72
C THR A 39 3.09 -0.35 -8.67
N LEU A 40 1.88 -0.92 -8.54
CA LEU A 40 0.72 -0.54 -9.34
C LEU A 40 0.19 0.87 -9.04
N LEU A 41 0.56 1.49 -7.91
CA LEU A 41 0.20 2.88 -7.62
C LEU A 41 0.96 3.88 -8.50
N SER A 42 2.08 3.49 -9.08
CA SER A 42 2.94 4.37 -9.90
C SER A 42 2.75 4.21 -11.42
N VAL A 43 1.77 3.42 -11.85
CA VAL A 43 1.51 3.20 -13.28
C VAL A 43 0.69 4.35 -13.89
N PRO A 44 0.81 4.62 -15.20
CA PRO A 44 0.11 5.75 -15.83
C PRO A 44 -1.40 5.55 -16.01
N ASP A 45 -1.91 4.31 -15.88
CA ASP A 45 -3.34 4.02 -16.03
C ASP A 45 -4.10 4.30 -14.73
N LEU A 46 -4.90 5.37 -14.73
CA LEU A 46 -5.67 5.81 -13.58
C LEU A 46 -6.67 4.77 -13.05
N ASN A 47 -7.17 3.86 -13.90
CA ASN A 47 -8.07 2.79 -13.46
C ASN A 47 -7.31 1.74 -12.66
N VAL A 48 -6.08 1.43 -13.07
CA VAL A 48 -5.19 0.51 -12.36
C VAL A 48 -4.77 1.11 -11.02
N VAL A 49 -4.37 2.38 -11.02
CA VAL A 49 -4.06 3.12 -9.79
C VAL A 49 -5.25 3.14 -8.84
N GLY A 50 -6.46 3.45 -9.33
CA GLY A 50 -7.67 3.45 -8.51
C GLY A 50 -7.99 2.07 -7.91
N THR A 51 -7.81 1.01 -8.69
CA THR A 51 -8.00 -0.38 -8.21
C THR A 51 -6.97 -0.74 -7.14
N ALA A 52 -5.70 -0.39 -7.35
CA ALA A 52 -4.64 -0.65 -6.40
C ALA A 52 -4.84 0.15 -5.11
N LEU A 53 -5.24 1.42 -5.22
CA LEU A 53 -5.53 2.28 -4.07
C LEU A 53 -6.69 1.73 -3.23
N GLN A 54 -7.72 1.18 -3.87
CA GLN A 54 -8.83 0.53 -3.17
C GLN A 54 -8.39 -0.74 -2.42
N PHE A 55 -7.47 -1.51 -2.98
CA PHE A 55 -6.89 -2.66 -2.28
C PHE A 55 -6.04 -2.23 -1.09
N ILE A 56 -5.16 -1.24 -1.25
CA ILE A 56 -4.32 -0.70 -0.16
C ILE A 56 -5.20 -0.17 0.96
N GLU A 57 -6.25 0.58 0.65
CA GLU A 57 -7.25 1.03 1.61
C GLU A 57 -7.87 -0.13 2.41
N HIS A 58 -8.23 -1.22 1.73
CA HIS A 58 -8.77 -2.40 2.40
C HIS A 58 -7.74 -3.04 3.35
N VAL A 59 -6.48 -3.12 2.93
CA VAL A 59 -5.39 -3.63 3.77
C VAL A 59 -5.20 -2.76 5.01
N LEU A 60 -5.18 -1.43 4.86
CA LEU A 60 -5.02 -0.51 5.99
C LEU A 60 -6.14 -0.66 7.03
N ARG A 61 -7.38 -0.90 6.58
CA ARG A 61 -8.56 -0.96 7.47
C ARG A 61 -8.86 -2.32 8.06
N HIS A 62 -8.59 -3.40 7.33
CA HIS A 62 -9.10 -4.71 7.69
C HIS A 62 -8.01 -5.75 7.98
N VAL A 63 -6.77 -5.49 7.59
CA VAL A 63 -5.67 -6.44 7.79
C VAL A 63 -4.92 -6.11 9.08
N PRO A 64 -4.77 -7.08 10.00
CA PRO A 64 -3.91 -6.91 11.18
C PRO A 64 -2.49 -6.53 10.77
N ARG A 65 -1.93 -5.47 11.35
CA ARG A 65 -0.62 -4.90 10.98
C ARG A 65 -0.53 -4.40 9.53
N GLY A 66 -1.66 -4.18 8.85
CA GLY A 66 -1.70 -3.69 7.47
C GLY A 66 -0.95 -2.37 7.27
N VAL A 67 -1.06 -1.44 8.23
CA VAL A 67 -0.32 -0.16 8.25
C VAL A 67 1.20 -0.40 8.20
N TYR A 68 1.72 -1.27 9.06
CA TYR A 68 3.14 -1.63 9.06
C TYR A 68 3.57 -2.33 7.77
N THR A 69 2.75 -3.24 7.24
CA THR A 69 3.08 -3.98 6.01
C THR A 69 3.13 -3.06 4.80
N VAL A 70 2.19 -2.11 4.69
CA VAL A 70 2.17 -1.14 3.59
C VAL A 70 3.32 -0.14 3.71
N GLU A 71 3.66 0.31 4.91
CA GLU A 71 4.85 1.14 5.15
C GLU A 71 6.13 0.39 4.72
N SER A 72 6.30 -0.86 5.16
CA SER A 72 7.49 -1.66 4.87
C SER A 72 7.68 -1.93 3.37
N ALA A 73 6.59 -1.92 2.59
CA ALA A 73 6.63 -2.07 1.13
C ALA A 73 6.82 -0.73 0.39
N GLY A 74 7.05 0.39 1.10
CA GLY A 74 7.20 1.72 0.50
C GLY A 74 5.88 2.37 0.09
N GLY A 75 4.75 1.90 0.62
CA GLY A 75 3.42 2.37 0.27
C GLY A 75 3.15 3.84 0.61
N ILE A 76 3.80 4.39 1.64
CA ILE A 76 3.65 5.82 2.00
C ILE A 76 4.16 6.70 0.85
N ALA A 77 5.38 6.47 0.38
CA ALA A 77 5.97 7.23 -0.73
C ALA A 77 5.15 7.11 -2.02
N ALA A 78 4.57 5.93 -2.27
CA ALA A 78 3.70 5.71 -3.41
C ALA A 78 2.36 6.47 -3.29
N LEU A 79 1.77 6.54 -2.09
CA LEU A 79 0.57 7.32 -1.81
C LEU A 79 0.83 8.82 -1.96
N GLU A 80 1.98 9.32 -1.49
CA GLU A 80 2.40 10.71 -1.67
C GLU A 80 2.56 11.05 -3.17
N THR A 81 3.15 10.14 -3.94
CA THR A 81 3.29 10.32 -5.41
C THR A 81 1.94 10.45 -6.12
N ILE A 82 0.89 9.79 -5.63
CA ILE A 82 -0.47 9.92 -6.18
C ILE A 82 -1.06 11.31 -5.91
N GLN A 83 -0.71 11.94 -4.78
CA GLN A 83 -1.19 13.28 -4.44
C GLN A 83 -0.69 14.34 -5.42
N ASP A 84 0.51 14.16 -5.98
CA ASP A 84 1.09 14.99 -7.04
C ASP A 84 0.54 14.64 -8.44
N GLY A 85 -0.33 13.64 -8.54
CA GLY A 85 -0.86 13.11 -9.79
C GLY A 85 -1.94 13.99 -10.43
N THR A 86 -2.30 13.65 -11.68
CA THR A 86 -3.27 14.44 -12.49
C THR A 86 -4.74 14.26 -12.07
N SER A 87 -5.05 13.31 -11.18
CA SER A 87 -6.43 13.03 -10.79
C SER A 87 -6.74 13.55 -9.39
N ASP A 88 -7.53 14.62 -9.30
CA ASP A 88 -7.98 15.20 -8.03
C ASP A 88 -8.67 14.18 -7.12
N PHE A 89 -9.45 13.26 -7.73
CA PHE A 89 -10.16 12.22 -6.99
C PHE A 89 -9.20 11.23 -6.32
N LEU A 90 -8.20 10.73 -7.05
CA LEU A 90 -7.22 9.79 -6.51
C LEU A 90 -6.29 10.48 -5.51
N ALA A 91 -5.88 11.72 -5.81
CA ALA A 91 -5.07 12.55 -4.91
C ALA A 91 -5.77 12.77 -3.57
N THR A 92 -7.03 13.23 -3.59
CA THR A 92 -7.84 13.43 -2.37
C THR A 92 -7.96 12.14 -1.56
N LYS A 93 -8.18 11.01 -2.25
CA LYS A 93 -8.32 9.71 -1.58
C LYS A 93 -7.00 9.25 -0.96
N ALA A 94 -5.87 9.44 -1.65
CA ALA A 94 -4.55 9.11 -1.12
C ALA A 94 -4.19 10.00 0.08
N GLU A 95 -4.46 11.30 0.01
CA GLU A 95 -4.27 12.24 1.11
C GLU A 95 -5.08 11.83 2.35
N GLN A 96 -6.34 11.46 2.18
CA GLN A 96 -7.19 10.98 3.27
C GLN A 96 -6.60 9.74 3.96
N LEU A 97 -6.11 8.76 3.18
CA LEU A 97 -5.49 7.56 3.74
C LEU A 97 -4.17 7.87 4.45
N VAL A 98 -3.34 8.76 3.89
CA VAL A 98 -2.10 9.18 4.55
C VAL A 98 -2.41 9.87 5.88
N ASN A 99 -3.35 10.81 5.89
CA ASN A 99 -3.71 11.52 7.12
C ASN A 99 -4.37 10.63 8.18
N GLU A 100 -5.20 9.66 7.76
CA GLU A 100 -5.90 8.73 8.66
C GLU A 100 -4.95 7.70 9.29
N PHE A 101 -4.02 7.12 8.52
CA PHE A 101 -3.20 5.99 8.96
C PHE A 101 -1.74 6.35 9.26
N TYR A 102 -1.21 7.41 8.66
CA TYR A 102 0.19 7.83 8.76
C TYR A 102 0.35 9.31 9.16
N GLY A 103 -0.71 9.93 9.67
CA GLY A 103 -0.69 11.31 10.17
C GLY A 103 0.08 11.45 11.49
N GLU A 104 -0.07 12.60 12.16
CA GLU A 104 0.72 12.95 13.37
C GLU A 104 0.58 11.98 14.56
N SER A 105 -0.46 11.14 14.57
CA SER A 105 -0.68 10.13 15.60
C SER A 105 0.01 8.79 15.31
N TYR A 106 0.68 8.64 14.16
CA TYR A 106 1.37 7.41 13.80
C TYR A 106 2.78 7.37 14.43
N ASP A 107 2.92 6.64 15.54
CA ASP A 107 4.23 6.28 16.08
C ASP A 107 4.80 5.13 15.24
N ALA A 108 5.62 5.47 14.25
CA ALA A 108 6.29 4.49 13.39
C ALA A 108 7.09 3.49 14.26
N PRO A 109 6.89 2.16 14.13
CA PRO A 109 7.61 1.15 14.92
C PRO A 109 9.13 1.11 14.69
N PHE A 110 9.65 1.92 13.76
CA PHE A 110 11.06 1.99 13.35
C PHE A 110 11.69 3.38 13.49
N SER A 111 11.25 4.20 14.45
CA SER A 111 12.24 5.10 15.04
C SER A 111 13.30 4.21 15.72
N PRO A 112 14.57 4.17 15.25
CA PRO A 112 15.61 3.59 16.08
C PRO A 112 15.53 4.30 17.43
N PRO A 113 15.58 3.56 18.56
CA PRO A 113 15.45 4.19 19.87
C PRO A 113 16.46 5.33 19.94
N SER A 114 15.99 6.56 20.15
CA SER A 114 16.84 7.76 20.30
C SER A 114 17.81 7.67 21.48
N HIS A 115 17.76 6.56 22.23
CA HIS A 115 18.81 6.07 23.10
C HIS A 115 19.32 4.71 22.59
N ALA A 116 20.26 4.73 21.66
CA ALA A 116 21.23 3.65 21.61
C ALA A 116 22.05 3.74 22.91
N PRO A 117 22.13 2.70 23.76
CA PRO A 117 23.14 2.68 24.82
C PRO A 117 24.53 2.71 24.16
N GLU A 118 25.41 3.60 24.65
CA GLU A 118 26.82 3.78 24.24
C GLU A 118 27.71 2.53 24.47
N ALA A 119 27.30 1.34 24.01
CA ALA A 119 27.96 0.09 24.36
C ALA A 119 28.86 -0.50 23.26
N TRP A 120 28.95 0.11 22.07
CA TRP A 120 29.73 -0.46 20.96
C TRP A 120 30.86 0.43 20.43
N ALA A 121 31.16 1.56 21.08
CA ALA A 121 32.35 2.35 20.78
C ALA A 121 33.57 1.88 21.60
N ALA A 122 33.88 0.59 21.56
CA ALA A 122 35.20 0.07 21.97
C ALA A 122 35.36 -1.40 21.53
N GLN A 123 36.05 -1.59 20.42
CA GLN A 123 37.07 -2.63 20.19
C GLN A 123 37.72 -2.45 18.81
#